data_AF-A0A7C6ZX07-F1
#
_entry.id   AF-A0A7C6ZX07-F1
#
_cell.length_a   1.000
_cell.length_b   1.000
_cell.length_c   1.000
_cell.angle_alpha   90.00
_cell.angle_beta   90.00
_cell.angle_gamma   90.00
#
_symmetry.space_group_name_H-M   'P 1'
#
loop_
_entity.id
_entity.type
_entity.pdbx_description
1 polymer ?
#
loop_
_entity_poly.entity_id
_entity_poly.type
_entity_poly.pdbx_seq_one_letter_code
_entity_poly.pdbx_strand_id
1 'polypeptide(L)'
;EEVHLNQALQAAGMKVVETDLGEYIIQLAGEPPSHIVAPVIHRRVEEISDIFQRELDMPPTLDPQVICSVARGALRKEFLSADMGISGCNFAIAETGTCCIVTNEGNGRMTSTLPRVYVVVMGIEKLVPTVEDAFLQYQALSRSATGQQCSVYLSMTSGPRKPGDADGPEEFHVVLLDNGRVDMLAKGYGEALCCIRCGACLNVCPVYREIGGHAYGSTYSGPIGAVISPNIHLEVTDVDKLPYASSLCGACRDACPVKIDLPRMLVELRRDVVEAGDTTVFDRAGMQAFSRMMQSRASYEAAGGLGSLGSNLLAGLSGGVIKSLPGPLAAWTSSRDFPPLAKRSFRAQWRERMKGRKVIGEEQNA
;
A
#
# COMPACT_ATOMS: atom_id res chain seq x y z
N GLU A 1 1.17 2.66 -15.40
CA GLU A 1 1.99 2.46 -14.18
C GLU A 1 3.04 1.34 -14.28
N GLU A 2 2.74 0.07 -13.95
CA GLU A 2 3.78 -0.98 -13.69
C GLU A 2 4.85 -1.15 -14.78
N VAL A 3 4.48 -1.05 -16.07
CA VAL A 3 5.39 -1.27 -17.21
C VAL A 3 5.70 0.00 -18.00
N HIS A 4 5.42 1.18 -17.41
CA HIS A 4 5.63 2.49 -18.05
C HIS A 4 4.97 2.60 -19.45
N LEU A 5 3.81 1.96 -19.62
CA LEU A 5 3.11 1.86 -20.89
C LEU A 5 2.79 3.24 -21.48
N ASN A 6 2.33 4.18 -20.66
CA ASN A 6 1.97 5.51 -21.10
C ASN A 6 3.18 6.24 -21.71
N GLN A 7 4.33 6.18 -21.06
CA GLN A 7 5.57 6.78 -21.54
C GLN A 7 6.01 6.14 -22.86
N ALA A 8 5.91 4.82 -22.98
CA ALA A 8 6.26 4.10 -24.21
C ALA A 8 5.34 4.48 -25.38
N LEU A 9 4.03 4.58 -25.15
CA LEU A 9 3.05 4.99 -26.17
C LEU A 9 3.23 6.46 -26.58
N GLN A 10 3.50 7.35 -25.62
CA GLN A 10 3.80 8.76 -25.90
C GLN A 10 5.09 8.91 -26.71
N ALA A 11 6.15 8.14 -26.39
CA ALA A 11 7.39 8.10 -27.16
C ALA A 11 7.18 7.58 -28.59
N ALA A 12 6.17 6.72 -28.80
CA ALA A 12 5.73 6.27 -30.12
C ALA A 12 4.85 7.30 -30.86
N GLY A 13 4.65 8.50 -30.32
CA GLY A 13 3.87 9.58 -30.94
C GLY A 13 2.37 9.49 -30.71
N MET A 14 1.90 8.64 -29.79
CA MET A 14 0.48 8.52 -29.47
C MET A 14 0.07 9.52 -28.39
N LYS A 15 -1.13 10.09 -28.51
CA LYS A 15 -1.77 10.83 -27.42
C LYS A 15 -2.38 9.81 -26.45
N VAL A 16 -1.92 9.84 -25.21
CA VAL A 16 -2.42 8.96 -24.13
C VAL A 16 -3.15 9.81 -23.11
N VAL A 17 -4.38 9.44 -22.78
CA VAL A 17 -5.23 10.16 -21.84
C VAL A 17 -5.74 9.20 -20.79
N GLU A 18 -5.51 9.53 -19.52
CA GLU A 18 -6.08 8.79 -18.40
C GLU A 18 -7.57 9.08 -18.26
N THR A 19 -8.34 8.04 -17.91
CA THR A 19 -9.81 8.08 -18.03
C THR A 19 -10.54 8.05 -16.68
N ASP A 20 -9.87 7.59 -15.63
CA ASP A 20 -10.31 7.74 -14.24
C ASP A 20 -10.08 9.19 -13.80
N LEU A 21 -11.02 9.82 -13.09
CA LEU A 21 -10.88 11.23 -12.72
C LEU A 21 -9.63 11.47 -11.86
N GLY A 22 -9.33 10.58 -10.92
CA GLY A 22 -8.16 10.69 -10.07
C GLY A 22 -6.86 10.59 -10.88
N GLU A 23 -6.77 9.59 -11.74
CA GLU A 23 -5.61 9.41 -12.65
C GLU A 23 -5.49 10.56 -13.65
N TYR A 24 -6.59 11.08 -14.17
CA TYR A 24 -6.60 12.22 -15.09
C TYR A 24 -6.08 13.49 -14.43
N ILE A 25 -6.48 13.77 -13.18
CA ILE A 25 -5.97 14.93 -12.44
C ILE A 25 -4.45 14.84 -12.25
N ILE A 26 -3.93 13.69 -11.85
CA ILE A 26 -2.48 13.54 -11.64
C ILE A 26 -1.71 13.51 -12.97
N GLN A 27 -2.31 13.03 -14.06
CA GLN A 27 -1.74 13.13 -15.41
C GLN A 27 -1.57 14.60 -15.81
N LEU A 28 -2.59 15.44 -15.58
CA LEU A 28 -2.53 16.88 -15.80
C LEU A 28 -1.53 17.58 -14.87
N ALA A 29 -1.33 17.05 -13.66
CA ALA A 29 -0.35 17.57 -12.71
C ALA A 29 1.10 17.11 -13.02
N GLY A 30 1.28 16.04 -13.81
CA GLY A 30 2.58 15.42 -14.05
C GLY A 30 3.12 14.64 -12.85
N GLU A 31 2.25 14.01 -12.06
CA GLU A 31 2.60 13.35 -10.80
C GLU A 31 2.14 11.89 -10.74
N PRO A 32 2.82 11.02 -9.95
CA PRO A 32 2.39 9.64 -9.76
C PRO A 32 1.23 9.51 -8.78
N PRO A 33 0.45 8.40 -8.82
CA PRO A 33 -0.65 8.18 -7.88
C PRO A 33 -0.13 7.89 -6.47
N SER A 34 -0.85 8.36 -5.45
CA SER A 34 -0.51 8.04 -4.05
C SER A 34 -1.26 6.82 -3.50
N HIS A 35 -2.44 6.49 -4.02
CA HIS A 35 -3.29 5.42 -3.48
C HIS A 35 -3.98 4.62 -4.59
N ILE A 36 -4.06 3.29 -4.42
CA ILE A 36 -4.55 2.34 -5.43
C ILE A 36 -6.02 2.58 -5.84
N VAL A 37 -6.86 3.05 -4.91
CA VAL A 37 -8.31 3.30 -5.15
C VAL A 37 -8.62 4.80 -5.27
N ALA A 38 -7.74 5.66 -4.78
CA ALA A 38 -7.99 7.10 -4.67
C ALA A 38 -6.72 7.87 -5.06
N PRO A 39 -6.32 7.83 -6.34
CA PRO A 39 -4.99 8.23 -6.82
C PRO A 39 -4.53 9.60 -6.33
N VAL A 40 -5.48 10.55 -6.29
CA VAL A 40 -5.28 11.96 -5.98
C VAL A 40 -5.57 12.35 -4.52
N ILE A 41 -5.71 11.40 -3.59
CA ILE A 41 -6.08 11.66 -2.18
C ILE A 41 -5.11 12.60 -1.43
N HIS A 42 -3.90 12.77 -1.94
CA HIS A 42 -2.89 13.66 -1.38
C HIS A 42 -3.09 15.14 -1.75
N ARG A 43 -3.95 15.46 -2.72
CA ARG A 43 -4.24 16.83 -3.15
C ARG A 43 -5.50 17.39 -2.47
N ARG A 44 -5.47 18.68 -2.16
CA ARG A 44 -6.64 19.42 -1.70
C ARG A 44 -7.45 19.96 -2.89
N VAL A 45 -8.71 20.28 -2.65
CA VAL A 45 -9.65 20.72 -3.70
C VAL A 45 -9.19 22.03 -4.35
N GLU A 46 -8.55 22.93 -3.59
CA GLU A 46 -7.99 24.18 -4.11
C GLU A 46 -6.91 23.90 -5.17
N GLU A 47 -6.03 22.94 -4.91
CA GLU A 47 -4.95 22.57 -5.84
C GLU A 47 -5.51 21.93 -7.11
N ILE A 48 -6.55 21.10 -6.98
CA ILE A 48 -7.26 20.51 -8.12
C ILE A 48 -7.93 21.61 -8.95
N SER A 49 -8.55 22.59 -8.30
CA SER A 49 -9.17 23.73 -8.98
C SER A 49 -8.14 24.54 -9.78
N ASP A 50 -6.97 24.79 -9.21
CA ASP A 50 -5.88 25.51 -9.90
C ASP A 50 -5.37 24.74 -11.13
N ILE A 51 -5.27 23.40 -11.03
CA ILE A 51 -4.92 22.55 -12.18
C ILE A 51 -5.97 22.67 -13.28
N PHE A 52 -7.26 22.57 -12.96
CA PHE A 52 -8.33 22.63 -13.97
C PHE A 52 -8.51 24.02 -14.58
N GLN A 53 -8.26 25.08 -13.81
CA GLN A 53 -8.19 26.44 -14.35
C GLN A 53 -7.10 26.54 -15.43
N ARG A 54 -5.91 26.01 -15.13
CA ARG A 54 -4.75 26.08 -16.04
C ARG A 54 -4.90 25.18 -17.27
N GLU A 55 -5.32 23.95 -17.07
CA GLU A 55 -5.30 22.91 -18.12
C GLU A 55 -6.61 22.80 -18.90
N LEU A 56 -7.75 23.20 -18.31
CA LEU A 56 -9.08 23.01 -18.89
C LEU A 56 -9.88 24.32 -19.04
N ASP A 57 -9.27 25.47 -18.77
CA ASP A 57 -9.92 26.80 -18.83
C ASP A 57 -11.20 26.87 -17.97
N MET A 58 -11.19 26.17 -16.83
CA MET A 58 -12.30 26.17 -15.88
C MET A 58 -12.33 27.48 -15.09
N PRO A 59 -13.48 28.12 -14.86
CA PRO A 59 -13.57 29.25 -13.94
C PRO A 59 -13.18 28.86 -12.49
N PRO A 60 -12.60 29.77 -11.69
CA PRO A 60 -12.25 29.48 -10.30
C PRO A 60 -13.48 29.02 -9.50
N THR A 61 -13.41 27.81 -8.94
CA THR A 61 -14.47 27.24 -8.12
C THR A 61 -13.93 26.17 -7.19
N LEU A 62 -14.53 26.03 -6.02
CA LEU A 62 -14.26 24.93 -5.10
C LEU A 62 -15.42 23.94 -5.02
N ASP A 63 -16.44 24.11 -5.87
CA ASP A 63 -17.58 23.19 -5.93
C ASP A 63 -17.18 21.89 -6.67
N PRO A 64 -17.12 20.74 -5.97
CA PRO A 64 -16.74 19.47 -6.59
C PRO A 64 -17.67 19.07 -7.73
N GLN A 65 -18.95 19.45 -7.71
CA GLN A 65 -19.88 19.10 -8.79
C GLN A 65 -19.51 19.81 -10.08
N VAL A 66 -19.12 21.09 -10.00
CA VAL A 66 -18.67 21.87 -11.15
C VAL A 66 -17.35 21.30 -11.69
N ILE A 67 -16.39 21.03 -10.80
CA ILE A 67 -15.08 20.44 -11.14
C ILE A 67 -15.28 19.10 -11.89
N CYS A 68 -16.08 18.19 -11.33
CA CYS A 68 -16.38 16.90 -11.95
C CYS A 68 -17.13 17.04 -13.27
N SER A 69 -18.02 18.03 -13.42
CA SER A 69 -18.75 18.30 -14.66
C SER A 69 -17.81 18.73 -15.79
N VAL A 70 -16.83 19.58 -15.49
CA VAL A 70 -15.82 20.05 -16.44
C VAL A 70 -14.93 18.90 -16.91
N ALA A 71 -14.39 18.12 -15.97
CA ALA A 71 -13.62 16.92 -16.31
C ALA A 71 -14.42 15.94 -17.16
N ARG A 72 -15.69 15.68 -16.80
CA ARG A 72 -16.59 14.84 -17.59
C ARG A 72 -16.75 15.36 -19.02
N GLY A 73 -16.93 16.68 -19.19
CA GLY A 73 -17.06 17.31 -20.50
C GLY A 73 -15.79 17.16 -21.35
N ALA A 74 -14.61 17.31 -20.75
CA ALA A 74 -13.33 17.10 -21.39
C ALA A 74 -13.14 15.62 -21.81
N LEU A 75 -13.24 14.70 -20.86
CA LEU A 75 -13.04 13.26 -21.09
C LEU A 75 -14.05 12.68 -22.09
N ARG A 76 -15.29 13.19 -22.14
CA ARG A 76 -16.28 12.73 -23.12
C ARG A 76 -15.81 12.88 -24.56
N LYS A 77 -15.09 13.96 -24.87
CA LYS A 77 -14.54 14.20 -26.21
C LYS A 77 -13.45 13.18 -26.53
N GLU A 78 -12.59 12.89 -25.57
CA GLU A 78 -11.52 11.90 -25.69
C GLU A 78 -12.10 10.50 -25.91
N PHE A 79 -13.07 10.07 -25.10
CA PHE A 79 -13.72 8.75 -25.27
C PHE A 79 -14.37 8.56 -26.65
N LEU A 80 -14.95 9.62 -27.24
CA LEU A 80 -15.61 9.54 -28.54
C LEU A 80 -14.65 9.60 -29.73
N SER A 81 -13.42 10.09 -29.52
CA SER A 81 -12.42 10.24 -30.58
C SER A 81 -11.27 9.24 -30.48
N ALA A 82 -11.17 8.50 -29.38
CA ALA A 82 -10.12 7.52 -29.16
C ALA A 82 -10.20 6.33 -30.14
N ASP A 83 -9.07 6.00 -30.75
CA ASP A 83 -8.93 4.83 -31.63
C ASP A 83 -8.88 3.51 -30.84
N MET A 84 -8.31 3.55 -29.63
CA MET A 84 -8.04 2.40 -28.79
C MET A 84 -8.30 2.70 -27.31
N GLY A 85 -9.00 1.79 -26.64
CA GLY A 85 -9.12 1.76 -25.18
C GLY A 85 -8.13 0.77 -24.59
N ILE A 86 -7.45 1.15 -23.51
CA ILE A 86 -6.59 0.26 -22.75
C ILE A 86 -7.04 0.26 -21.29
N SER A 87 -7.12 -0.90 -20.66
CA SER A 87 -7.38 -0.99 -19.23
C SER A 87 -6.68 -2.18 -18.59
N GLY A 88 -6.64 -2.19 -17.27
CA GLY A 88 -6.48 -3.42 -16.51
C GLY A 88 -7.79 -4.20 -16.37
N CYS A 89 -7.78 -5.19 -15.49
CA CYS A 89 -8.98 -5.83 -14.97
C CYS A 89 -8.84 -6.09 -13.47
N ASN A 90 -9.96 -6.18 -12.76
CA ASN A 90 -9.97 -6.58 -11.36
C ASN A 90 -9.83 -8.09 -11.22
N PHE A 91 -10.49 -8.83 -12.11
CA PHE A 91 -10.40 -10.29 -12.26
C PHE A 91 -10.78 -10.68 -13.69
N ALA A 92 -10.26 -11.80 -14.16
CA ALA A 92 -10.60 -12.41 -15.44
C ALA A 92 -11.04 -13.87 -15.24
N ILE A 93 -12.19 -14.23 -15.78
CA ILE A 93 -12.85 -15.51 -15.55
C ILE A 93 -12.41 -16.49 -16.64
N ALA A 94 -11.69 -17.54 -16.24
CA ALA A 94 -11.10 -18.51 -17.17
C ALA A 94 -12.16 -19.31 -17.92
N GLU A 95 -13.21 -19.80 -17.24
CA GLU A 95 -14.23 -20.66 -17.87
C GLU A 95 -15.04 -19.97 -18.98
N THR A 96 -15.13 -18.63 -18.96
CA THR A 96 -15.90 -17.84 -19.93
C THR A 96 -15.05 -16.93 -20.82
N GLY A 97 -13.74 -16.81 -20.55
CA GLY A 97 -12.89 -15.84 -21.23
C GLY A 97 -13.31 -14.38 -21.00
N THR A 98 -13.82 -14.06 -19.81
CA THR A 98 -14.41 -12.74 -19.51
C THR A 98 -13.49 -11.89 -18.65
N CYS A 99 -13.19 -10.67 -19.07
CA CYS A 99 -12.49 -9.67 -18.25
C CYS A 99 -13.49 -8.79 -17.51
N CYS A 100 -13.26 -8.56 -16.22
CA CYS A 100 -14.14 -7.76 -15.36
C CYS A 100 -13.44 -6.50 -14.85
N ILE A 101 -14.12 -5.36 -14.99
CA ILE A 101 -13.67 -4.06 -14.46
C ILE A 101 -14.72 -3.52 -13.50
N VAL A 102 -14.25 -3.09 -12.34
CA VAL A 102 -15.03 -2.46 -11.28
C VAL A 102 -14.72 -0.96 -11.28
N THR A 103 -15.73 -0.11 -11.47
CA THR A 103 -15.56 1.35 -11.47
C THR A 103 -16.72 2.05 -10.76
N ASN A 104 -16.48 3.28 -10.28
CA ASN A 104 -17.52 4.13 -9.70
C ASN A 104 -17.92 5.31 -10.61
N GLU A 105 -17.21 5.52 -11.72
CA GLU A 105 -17.36 6.71 -12.58
C GLU A 105 -17.81 6.38 -14.01
N GLY A 106 -17.90 5.09 -14.36
CA GLY A 106 -18.36 4.61 -15.67
C GLY A 106 -17.32 4.73 -16.80
N ASN A 107 -16.15 5.29 -16.52
CA ASN A 107 -14.99 5.38 -17.41
C ASN A 107 -14.56 4.01 -17.95
N GLY A 108 -14.60 2.96 -17.14
CA GLY A 108 -14.25 1.60 -17.56
C GLY A 108 -15.13 1.10 -18.71
N ARG A 109 -16.45 1.28 -18.62
CA ARG A 109 -17.38 0.91 -19.70
C ARG A 109 -17.03 1.68 -20.98
N MET A 110 -16.91 3.00 -20.88
CA MET A 110 -16.61 3.86 -22.04
C MET A 110 -15.30 3.47 -22.73
N THR A 111 -14.24 3.21 -21.95
CA THR A 111 -12.94 2.74 -22.45
C THR A 111 -13.05 1.39 -23.15
N SER A 112 -13.88 0.48 -22.63
CA SER A 112 -14.02 -0.87 -23.17
C SER A 112 -14.97 -1.00 -24.37
N THR A 113 -15.86 -0.04 -24.61
CA THR A 113 -16.94 -0.17 -25.61
C THR A 113 -16.95 0.87 -26.71
N LEU A 114 -16.45 2.10 -26.48
CA LEU A 114 -16.52 3.18 -27.47
C LEU A 114 -15.40 3.11 -28.52
N PRO A 115 -14.12 2.88 -28.14
CA PRO A 115 -13.04 2.76 -29.11
C PRO A 115 -13.19 1.50 -29.96
N ARG A 116 -12.65 1.55 -31.18
CA ARG A 116 -12.69 0.42 -32.12
C ARG A 116 -11.83 -0.76 -31.63
N VAL A 117 -10.72 -0.48 -30.96
CA VAL A 117 -9.82 -1.50 -30.41
C VAL A 117 -9.86 -1.43 -28.90
N TYR A 118 -9.98 -2.58 -28.24
CA TYR A 118 -9.90 -2.66 -26.78
C TYR A 118 -8.82 -3.66 -26.35
N VAL A 119 -7.91 -3.20 -25.51
CA VAL A 119 -6.78 -3.99 -24.98
C VAL A 119 -6.87 -4.08 -23.47
N VAL A 120 -6.91 -5.30 -22.94
CA VAL A 120 -6.79 -5.55 -21.50
C VAL A 120 -5.35 -5.95 -21.20
N VAL A 121 -4.67 -5.21 -20.33
CA VAL A 121 -3.35 -5.55 -19.81
C VAL A 121 -3.49 -5.94 -18.34
N MET A 122 -3.36 -7.23 -18.04
CA MET A 122 -3.59 -7.75 -16.70
C MET A 122 -2.45 -8.63 -16.23
N GLY A 123 -2.17 -8.58 -14.93
CA GLY A 123 -1.27 -9.55 -14.33
C GLY A 123 -1.85 -10.97 -14.38
N ILE A 124 -1.00 -11.99 -14.51
CA ILE A 124 -1.42 -13.40 -14.55
C ILE A 124 -2.17 -13.85 -13.28
N GLU A 125 -1.95 -13.17 -12.15
CA GLU A 125 -2.61 -13.42 -10.87
C GLU A 125 -4.08 -12.98 -10.82
N LYS A 126 -4.56 -12.26 -11.86
CA LYS A 126 -5.95 -11.81 -11.93
C LYS A 126 -6.92 -12.86 -12.43
N LEU A 127 -6.43 -14.02 -12.87
CA LEU A 127 -7.28 -15.13 -13.32
C LEU A 127 -8.02 -15.78 -12.14
N VAL A 128 -9.32 -16.00 -12.33
CA VAL A 128 -10.17 -16.80 -11.46
C VAL A 128 -10.81 -17.93 -12.27
N PRO A 129 -11.04 -19.11 -11.67
CA PRO A 129 -11.61 -20.25 -12.39
C PRO A 129 -13.02 -19.99 -12.91
N THR A 130 -13.95 -19.61 -12.02
CA THR A 130 -15.39 -19.53 -12.34
C THR A 130 -15.99 -18.14 -12.12
N VAL A 131 -17.22 -17.95 -12.63
CA VAL A 131 -18.04 -16.77 -12.39
C VAL A 131 -18.31 -16.58 -10.89
N GLU A 132 -18.60 -17.65 -10.16
CA GLU A 132 -18.85 -17.59 -8.71
C GLU A 132 -17.63 -17.06 -7.94
N ASP A 133 -16.42 -17.51 -8.31
CA ASP A 133 -15.18 -17.03 -7.71
C ASP A 133 -14.98 -15.53 -7.97
N ALA A 134 -15.27 -15.07 -9.19
CA ALA A 134 -15.25 -13.64 -9.53
C ALA A 134 -16.24 -12.83 -8.68
N PHE A 135 -17.48 -13.30 -8.54
CA PHE A 135 -18.48 -12.58 -7.74
C PHE A 135 -18.18 -12.60 -6.24
N LEU A 136 -17.52 -13.64 -5.73
CA LEU A 136 -17.03 -13.65 -4.35
C LEU A 136 -15.95 -12.58 -4.14
N GLN A 137 -14.97 -12.48 -5.05
CA GLN A 137 -13.95 -11.44 -5.00
C GLN A 137 -14.55 -10.04 -5.17
N TYR A 138 -15.53 -9.88 -6.05
CA TYR A 138 -16.25 -8.61 -6.26
C TYR A 138 -16.93 -8.10 -4.99
N GLN A 139 -17.62 -8.99 -4.27
CA GLN A 139 -18.27 -8.65 -3.00
C GLN A 139 -17.26 -8.22 -1.95
N ALA A 140 -16.15 -8.96 -1.84
CA ALA A 140 -15.06 -8.61 -0.94
C ALA A 140 -14.43 -7.27 -1.30
N LEU A 141 -14.14 -7.05 -2.59
CA LEU A 141 -13.55 -5.82 -3.11
C LEU A 141 -14.42 -4.60 -2.81
N SER A 142 -15.70 -4.64 -3.17
CA SER A 142 -16.62 -3.50 -3.00
C SER A 142 -16.74 -3.07 -1.53
N ARG A 143 -16.87 -4.06 -0.63
CA ARG A 143 -17.02 -3.80 0.81
C ARG A 143 -15.72 -3.32 1.44
N SER A 144 -14.59 -3.89 1.06
CA SER A 144 -13.29 -3.53 1.65
C SER A 144 -12.67 -2.25 1.08
N ALA A 145 -12.97 -1.91 -0.18
CA ALA A 145 -12.41 -0.71 -0.82
C ALA A 145 -13.16 0.57 -0.42
N THR A 146 -14.48 0.56 -0.58
CA THR A 146 -15.31 1.78 -0.45
C THR A 146 -16.43 1.63 0.58
N GLY A 147 -16.55 0.47 1.23
CA GLY A 147 -17.66 0.20 2.16
C GLY A 147 -19.01 -0.03 1.48
N GLN A 148 -19.03 -0.13 0.15
CA GLN A 148 -20.26 -0.31 -0.63
C GLN A 148 -20.67 -1.78 -0.68
N GLN A 149 -21.98 -2.05 -0.78
CA GLN A 149 -22.47 -3.42 -1.02
C GLN A 149 -22.10 -3.91 -2.42
N CYS A 150 -22.12 -3.00 -3.39
CA CYS A 150 -21.67 -3.18 -4.75
C CYS A 150 -21.09 -1.84 -5.25
N SER A 151 -20.10 -1.91 -6.14
CA SER A 151 -19.66 -0.72 -6.89
C SER A 151 -20.79 -0.19 -7.78
N VAL A 152 -20.66 1.05 -8.25
CA VAL A 152 -21.65 1.63 -9.17
C VAL A 152 -21.68 0.87 -10.50
N TYR A 153 -20.53 0.39 -10.99
CA TYR A 153 -20.43 -0.36 -12.24
C TYR A 153 -19.51 -1.57 -12.13
N LEU A 154 -20.04 -2.74 -12.52
CA LEU A 154 -19.28 -3.93 -12.87
C LEU A 154 -19.44 -4.16 -14.38
N SER A 155 -18.38 -3.93 -15.15
CA SER A 155 -18.36 -4.18 -16.60
C SER A 155 -17.69 -5.51 -16.88
N MET A 156 -18.32 -6.36 -17.70
CA MET A 156 -17.84 -7.69 -18.05
C MET A 156 -17.76 -7.79 -19.58
N THR A 157 -16.55 -8.02 -20.10
CA THR A 157 -16.28 -8.08 -21.54
C THR A 157 -15.68 -9.44 -21.90
N SER A 158 -16.35 -10.18 -22.77
CA SER A 158 -15.96 -11.55 -23.17
C SER A 158 -15.47 -11.65 -24.61
N GLY A 159 -15.26 -10.52 -25.30
CA GLY A 159 -14.85 -10.50 -26.70
C GLY A 159 -15.21 -9.21 -27.43
N PRO A 160 -14.91 -9.16 -28.75
CA PRO A 160 -15.34 -8.05 -29.61
C PRO A 160 -16.86 -8.09 -29.85
N ARG A 161 -17.41 -6.98 -30.37
CA ARG A 161 -18.81 -6.90 -30.77
C ARG A 161 -19.13 -7.92 -31.85
N LYS A 162 -20.34 -8.49 -31.80
CA LYS A 162 -20.87 -9.43 -32.79
C LYS A 162 -21.71 -8.70 -33.84
N PRO A 163 -21.95 -9.31 -35.01
CA PRO A 163 -22.92 -8.79 -35.96
C PRO A 163 -24.30 -8.62 -35.29
N GLY A 164 -24.83 -7.39 -35.30
CA GLY A 164 -26.10 -7.04 -34.68
C GLY A 164 -26.01 -6.41 -33.29
N ASP A 165 -24.84 -6.40 -32.66
CA ASP A 165 -24.62 -5.65 -31.42
C ASP A 165 -24.64 -4.14 -31.70
N ALA A 166 -25.23 -3.37 -30.78
CA ALA A 166 -25.39 -1.93 -30.93
C ALA A 166 -24.08 -1.14 -30.68
N ASP A 167 -23.22 -1.64 -29.80
CA ASP A 167 -21.95 -1.04 -29.40
C ASP A 167 -20.89 -2.12 -29.10
N GLY A 168 -19.64 -1.69 -28.89
CA GLY A 168 -18.52 -2.55 -28.54
C GLY A 168 -17.34 -2.44 -29.52
N PRO A 169 -16.16 -2.94 -29.11
CA PRO A 169 -14.95 -2.86 -29.91
C PRO A 169 -15.00 -3.86 -31.07
N GLU A 170 -14.41 -3.51 -32.20
CA GLU A 170 -14.20 -4.41 -33.33
C GLU A 170 -13.10 -5.44 -33.06
N GLU A 171 -12.09 -5.04 -32.27
CA GLU A 171 -10.98 -5.90 -31.85
C GLU A 171 -10.85 -5.94 -30.34
N PHE A 172 -10.63 -7.13 -29.80
CA PHE A 172 -10.42 -7.36 -28.37
C PHE A 172 -9.14 -8.15 -28.14
N HIS A 173 -8.19 -7.56 -27.43
CA HIS A 173 -6.87 -8.13 -27.16
C HIS A 173 -6.67 -8.26 -25.65
N VAL A 174 -6.05 -9.37 -25.21
CA VAL A 174 -5.70 -9.61 -23.81
C VAL A 174 -4.21 -9.88 -23.71
N VAL A 175 -3.52 -9.08 -22.90
CA VAL A 175 -2.10 -9.21 -22.58
C VAL A 175 -1.97 -9.71 -21.14
N LEU A 176 -1.48 -10.95 -21.01
CA LEU A 176 -1.17 -11.57 -19.72
C LEU A 176 0.26 -11.21 -19.32
N LEU A 177 0.39 -10.44 -18.24
CA LEU A 177 1.66 -9.92 -17.75
C LEU A 177 2.16 -10.74 -16.57
N ASP A 178 3.30 -11.40 -16.73
CA ASP A 178 4.01 -12.02 -15.62
C ASP A 178 4.78 -10.97 -14.81
N ASN A 179 5.77 -10.32 -15.42
CA ASN A 179 6.61 -9.29 -14.79
C ASN A 179 7.17 -9.69 -13.41
N GLY A 180 7.63 -10.93 -13.26
CA GLY A 180 8.23 -11.47 -12.03
C GLY A 180 7.24 -12.13 -11.07
N ARG A 181 5.95 -12.27 -11.41
CA ARG A 181 4.95 -12.94 -10.56
C ARG A 181 5.23 -14.44 -10.40
N VAL A 182 5.67 -15.12 -11.47
CA VAL A 182 6.09 -16.53 -11.39
C VAL A 182 7.28 -16.70 -10.45
N ASP A 183 8.28 -15.82 -10.52
CA ASP A 183 9.44 -15.84 -9.62
C ASP A 183 9.02 -15.55 -8.17
N MET A 184 8.14 -14.58 -7.97
CA MET A 184 7.57 -14.25 -6.66
C MET A 184 6.83 -15.44 -6.04
N LEU A 185 6.06 -16.17 -6.85
CA LEU A 185 5.41 -17.41 -6.43
C LEU A 185 6.44 -18.46 -6.02
N ALA A 186 7.47 -18.69 -6.84
CA ALA A 186 8.54 -19.66 -6.58
C ALA A 186 9.35 -19.33 -5.32
N LYS A 187 9.54 -18.04 -5.00
CA LYS A 187 10.22 -17.55 -3.79
C LYS A 187 9.39 -17.69 -2.51
N GLY A 188 8.13 -18.12 -2.60
CA GLY A 188 7.24 -18.30 -1.44
C GLY A 188 6.43 -17.05 -1.08
N TYR A 189 6.47 -16.00 -1.90
CA TYR A 189 5.69 -14.77 -1.71
C TYR A 189 4.38 -14.76 -2.49
N GLY A 190 4.00 -15.89 -3.10
CA GLY A 190 2.80 -16.00 -3.94
C GLY A 190 1.48 -15.62 -3.25
N GLU A 191 1.40 -15.66 -1.92
CA GLU A 191 0.22 -15.22 -1.17
C GLU A 191 -0.13 -13.74 -1.44
N ALA A 192 0.88 -12.88 -1.64
CA ALA A 192 0.63 -11.48 -1.98
C ALA A 192 0.02 -11.30 -3.39
N LEU A 193 0.13 -12.29 -4.28
CA LEU A 193 -0.52 -12.29 -5.59
C LEU A 193 -2.04 -12.48 -5.50
N CYS A 194 -2.57 -12.98 -4.37
CA CYS A 194 -4.01 -13.02 -4.10
C CYS A 194 -4.63 -11.63 -3.87
N CYS A 195 -3.83 -10.55 -3.91
CA CYS A 195 -4.32 -9.20 -3.65
C CYS A 195 -5.37 -8.75 -4.67
N ILE A 196 -6.59 -8.50 -4.18
CA ILE A 196 -7.71 -7.94 -4.97
C ILE A 196 -7.64 -6.42 -5.14
N ARG A 197 -6.54 -5.77 -4.74
CA ARG A 197 -6.30 -4.32 -4.89
C ARG A 197 -7.33 -3.41 -4.20
N CYS A 198 -7.91 -3.84 -3.08
CA CYS A 198 -8.93 -3.05 -2.37
C CYS A 198 -8.38 -1.86 -1.54
N GLY A 199 -7.08 -1.75 -1.31
CA GLY A 199 -6.50 -0.65 -0.51
C GLY A 199 -6.74 -0.73 1.01
N ALA A 200 -7.50 -1.71 1.53
CA ALA A 200 -7.78 -1.82 2.96
C ALA A 200 -6.51 -1.83 3.84
N CYS A 201 -5.45 -2.51 3.39
CA CYS A 201 -4.17 -2.54 4.10
C CYS A 201 -3.46 -1.18 4.17
N LEU A 202 -3.62 -0.32 3.15
CA LEU A 202 -3.06 1.04 3.14
C LEU A 202 -3.77 1.88 4.21
N ASN A 203 -5.11 1.83 4.23
CA ASN A 203 -5.94 2.65 5.11
C ASN A 203 -5.75 2.36 6.62
N VAL A 204 -5.42 1.13 6.99
CA VAL A 204 -5.15 0.75 8.39
C VAL A 204 -3.68 0.87 8.79
N CYS A 205 -2.78 1.08 7.83
CA CYS A 205 -1.35 1.14 8.10
C CYS A 205 -0.97 2.48 8.73
N PRO A 206 -0.42 2.51 9.96
CA PRO A 206 0.01 3.76 10.57
C PRO A 206 1.16 4.41 9.79
N VAL A 207 2.07 3.62 9.21
CA VAL A 207 3.20 4.16 8.44
C VAL A 207 2.69 4.88 7.19
N TYR A 208 1.89 4.20 6.36
CA TYR A 208 1.32 4.78 5.14
C TYR A 208 0.53 6.07 5.41
N ARG A 209 -0.24 6.11 6.51
CA ARG A 209 -1.03 7.30 6.87
C ARG A 209 -0.19 8.53 7.21
N GLU A 210 1.02 8.33 7.72
CA GLU A 210 1.91 9.43 8.11
C GLU A 210 2.81 9.88 6.94
N ILE A 211 3.30 8.95 6.11
CA ILE A 211 4.28 9.27 5.05
C ILE A 211 3.66 9.37 3.64
N GLY A 212 2.43 8.89 3.46
CA GLY A 212 1.77 8.82 2.16
C GLY A 212 2.31 7.73 1.23
N GLY A 213 1.72 7.63 0.03
CA GLY A 213 2.09 6.61 -0.95
C GLY A 213 3.39 6.87 -1.71
N HIS A 214 3.69 8.15 -2.00
CA HIS A 214 4.88 8.52 -2.79
C HIS A 214 6.19 8.16 -2.10
N ALA A 215 6.21 8.13 -0.76
CA ALA A 215 7.40 7.76 0.02
C ALA A 215 7.84 6.30 -0.19
N TYR A 216 7.01 5.45 -0.79
CA TYR A 216 7.36 4.06 -1.14
C TYR A 216 8.13 3.95 -2.46
N GLY A 217 8.20 5.01 -3.28
CA GLY A 217 9.01 5.03 -4.51
C GLY A 217 8.60 3.99 -5.57
N SER A 218 7.35 3.51 -5.53
CA SER A 218 6.84 2.44 -6.38
C SER A 218 5.38 2.71 -6.76
N THR A 219 4.95 2.14 -7.89
CA THR A 219 3.54 2.09 -8.30
C THR A 219 2.67 1.35 -7.28
N TYR A 220 3.26 0.38 -6.57
CA TYR A 220 2.61 -0.29 -5.46
C TYR A 220 3.07 0.31 -4.13
N SER A 221 2.15 0.97 -3.43
CA SER A 221 2.40 1.62 -2.15
C SER A 221 1.85 0.84 -0.95
N GLY A 222 2.21 1.29 0.27
CA GLY A 222 1.72 0.73 1.52
C GLY A 222 2.22 -0.69 1.83
N PRO A 223 1.59 -1.39 2.78
CA PRO A 223 2.04 -2.72 3.22
C PRO A 223 2.12 -3.76 2.10
N ILE A 224 1.14 -3.76 1.17
CA ILE A 224 1.17 -4.67 0.02
C ILE A 224 2.29 -4.30 -0.96
N GLY A 225 2.50 -3.00 -1.18
CA GLY A 225 3.58 -2.50 -2.02
C GLY A 225 4.96 -2.82 -1.49
N ALA A 226 5.14 -2.81 -0.17
CA ALA A 226 6.38 -3.20 0.48
C ALA A 226 6.72 -4.70 0.34
N VAL A 227 5.75 -5.55 -0.02
CA VAL A 227 5.98 -6.97 -0.32
C VAL A 227 6.11 -7.22 -1.82
N ILE A 228 5.24 -6.61 -2.63
CA ILE A 228 5.22 -6.83 -4.08
C ILE A 228 6.44 -6.17 -4.74
N SER A 229 6.72 -4.90 -4.44
CA SER A 229 7.72 -4.12 -5.19
C SER A 229 9.15 -4.69 -5.14
N PRO A 230 9.63 -5.29 -4.04
CA PRO A 230 10.94 -5.97 -4.04
C PRO A 230 10.97 -7.26 -4.89
N ASN A 231 9.81 -7.86 -5.16
CA ASN A 231 9.70 -9.15 -5.85
C ASN A 231 9.42 -9.02 -7.35
N ILE A 232 8.76 -7.94 -7.77
CA ILE A 232 8.58 -7.61 -9.18
C ILE A 232 9.62 -6.56 -9.57
N HIS A 233 10.25 -6.70 -10.73
CA HIS A 233 11.38 -5.86 -11.14
C HIS A 233 10.96 -4.43 -11.53
N LEU A 234 10.48 -3.66 -10.56
CA LEU A 234 10.16 -2.24 -10.71
C LEU A 234 11.40 -1.38 -10.43
N GLU A 235 11.47 -0.21 -11.08
CA GLU A 235 12.51 0.83 -10.92
C GLU A 235 12.43 1.54 -9.56
N VAL A 236 12.32 0.77 -8.47
CA VAL A 236 12.21 1.29 -7.12
C VAL A 236 13.61 1.54 -6.58
N THR A 237 13.90 2.79 -6.25
CA THR A 237 15.08 3.13 -5.45
C THR A 237 14.92 2.59 -4.04
N ASP A 238 15.94 1.91 -3.50
CA ASP A 238 15.97 1.36 -2.14
C ASP A 238 14.89 0.29 -1.83
N VAL A 239 14.69 -0.69 -2.73
CA VAL A 239 13.77 -1.83 -2.50
C VAL A 239 14.03 -2.58 -1.18
N ASP A 240 15.29 -2.62 -0.74
CA ASP A 240 15.76 -3.26 0.49
C ASP A 240 15.21 -2.59 1.75
N LYS A 241 14.85 -1.30 1.68
CA LYS A 241 14.30 -0.53 2.81
C LYS A 241 12.80 -0.72 2.98
N LEU A 242 12.07 -1.08 1.92
CA LEU A 242 10.61 -1.21 1.97
C LEU A 242 10.11 -2.20 3.02
N PRO A 243 10.71 -3.39 3.22
CA PRO A 243 10.30 -4.29 4.29
C PRO A 243 10.40 -3.67 5.70
N TYR A 244 11.26 -2.66 5.87
CA TYR A 244 11.45 -1.94 7.13
C TYR A 244 10.48 -0.77 7.33
N ALA A 245 9.74 -0.35 6.30
CA ALA A 245 8.66 0.64 6.37
C ALA A 245 7.37 0.07 7.00
N SER A 246 7.52 -0.67 8.11
CA SER A 246 6.43 -1.33 8.82
C SER A 246 6.76 -1.51 10.30
N SER A 247 5.79 -1.19 11.15
CA SER A 247 5.84 -1.48 12.59
C SER A 247 5.51 -2.93 12.93
N LEU A 248 5.18 -3.77 11.92
CA LEU A 248 4.76 -5.16 12.09
C LEU A 248 3.56 -5.35 13.05
N CYS A 249 2.69 -4.34 13.18
CA CYS A 249 1.57 -4.37 14.12
C CYS A 249 0.45 -5.37 13.78
N GLY A 250 0.43 -5.94 12.57
CA GLY A 250 -0.57 -6.93 12.16
C GLY A 250 -1.88 -6.37 11.60
N ALA A 251 -2.15 -5.06 11.75
CA ALA A 251 -3.43 -4.46 11.34
C ALA A 251 -3.81 -4.71 9.86
N CYS A 252 -2.82 -4.72 8.97
CA CYS A 252 -3.02 -5.00 7.55
C CYS A 252 -3.52 -6.42 7.27
N ARG A 253 -3.07 -7.42 8.05
CA ARG A 253 -3.55 -8.80 7.96
C ARG A 253 -4.99 -8.92 8.44
N ASP A 254 -5.30 -8.28 9.56
CA ASP A 254 -6.64 -8.33 10.17
C ASP A 254 -7.68 -7.66 9.25
N ALA A 255 -7.30 -6.56 8.61
CA ALA A 255 -8.14 -5.82 7.66
C ALA A 255 -8.25 -6.50 6.27
N CYS A 256 -7.36 -7.43 5.93
CA CYS A 256 -7.34 -8.04 4.61
C CYS A 256 -8.56 -8.97 4.41
N PRO A 257 -9.41 -8.74 3.38
CA PRO A 257 -10.56 -9.61 3.13
C PRO A 257 -10.16 -11.00 2.62
N VAL A 258 -8.98 -11.10 1.98
CA VAL A 258 -8.42 -12.34 1.42
C VAL A 258 -7.29 -12.93 2.28
N LYS A 259 -7.17 -12.46 3.53
CA LYS A 259 -6.32 -13.05 4.59
C LYS A 259 -4.82 -13.13 4.29
N ILE A 260 -4.29 -12.19 3.51
CA ILE A 260 -2.85 -12.09 3.23
C ILE A 260 -2.07 -11.71 4.50
N ASP A 261 -1.11 -12.54 4.90
CA ASP A 261 -0.18 -12.29 6.01
C ASP A 261 1.03 -11.46 5.56
N LEU A 262 0.79 -10.18 5.29
CA LEU A 262 1.84 -9.21 4.98
C LEU A 262 2.91 -9.10 6.08
N PRO A 263 2.57 -9.07 7.40
CA PRO A 263 3.60 -9.02 8.45
C PRO A 263 4.61 -10.16 8.37
N ARG A 264 4.15 -11.41 8.13
CA ARG A 264 5.03 -12.56 7.96
C ARG A 264 5.97 -12.37 6.77
N MET A 265 5.42 -12.03 5.59
CA MET A 265 6.23 -11.83 4.38
C MET A 265 7.21 -10.66 4.51
N LEU A 266 6.87 -9.59 5.24
CA LEU A 266 7.80 -8.50 5.52
C LEU A 266 8.98 -8.95 6.40
N VAL A 267 8.75 -9.84 7.37
CA VAL A 267 9.83 -10.43 8.18
C VAL A 267 10.70 -11.35 7.34
N GLU A 268 10.11 -12.14 6.45
CA GLU A 268 10.84 -13.01 5.52
C GLU A 268 11.69 -12.18 4.55
N LEU A 269 11.17 -11.08 3.99
CA LEU A 269 11.94 -10.18 3.15
C LEU A 269 13.12 -9.54 3.91
N ARG A 270 12.94 -9.17 5.19
CA ARG A 270 14.05 -8.70 6.03
C ARG A 270 15.10 -9.80 6.25
N ARG A 271 14.70 -11.07 6.37
CA ARG A 271 15.64 -12.19 6.44
C ARG A 271 16.40 -12.31 5.12
N ASP A 272 15.72 -12.22 3.98
CA ASP A 272 16.34 -12.33 2.67
C ASP A 272 17.40 -11.22 2.45
N VAL A 273 17.13 -9.98 2.88
CA VAL A 273 18.13 -8.87 2.91
C VAL A 273 19.35 -9.23 3.76
N VAL A 274 19.15 -9.83 4.94
CA VAL A 274 20.25 -10.27 5.82
C VAL A 274 21.07 -11.39 5.16
N GLU A 275 20.41 -12.36 4.52
CA GLU A 275 21.04 -13.50 3.86
C GLU A 275 21.79 -13.10 2.58
N ALA A 276 21.31 -12.08 1.87
CA ALA A 276 22.01 -11.47 0.73
C ALA A 276 23.31 -10.74 1.14
N GLY A 277 23.49 -10.44 2.44
CA GLY A 277 24.66 -9.75 2.95
C GLY A 277 24.53 -8.22 2.99
N ASP A 278 23.34 -7.68 2.72
CA ASP A 278 23.06 -6.23 2.69
C ASP A 278 22.86 -5.64 4.10
N THR A 279 23.63 -6.12 5.08
CA THR A 279 23.58 -5.66 6.47
C THR A 279 24.97 -5.30 6.98
N THR A 280 25.05 -4.26 7.82
CA THR A 280 26.33 -3.84 8.36
C THR A 280 26.82 -4.78 9.47
N VAL A 281 28.14 -4.86 9.66
CA VAL A 281 28.74 -5.63 10.78
C VAL A 281 28.24 -5.11 12.14
N PHE A 282 27.99 -3.80 12.23
CA PHE A 282 27.44 -3.17 13.42
C PHE A 282 26.01 -3.63 13.71
N ASP A 283 25.14 -3.72 12.70
CA ASP A 283 23.77 -4.20 12.87
C ASP A 283 23.75 -5.66 13.35
N ARG A 284 24.60 -6.51 12.73
CA ARG A 284 24.74 -7.91 13.11
C ARG A 284 25.23 -8.07 14.55
N ALA A 285 26.27 -7.35 14.93
CA ALA A 285 26.82 -7.39 16.28
C ALA A 285 25.81 -6.85 17.30
N GLY A 286 25.12 -5.74 16.98
CA GLY A 286 24.07 -5.15 17.81
C GLY A 286 22.92 -6.12 18.06
N MET A 287 22.43 -6.78 17.01
CA MET A 287 21.36 -7.77 17.14
C MET A 287 21.77 -9.03 17.90
N GLN A 288 23.00 -9.52 17.72
CA GLN A 288 23.52 -10.64 18.52
C GLN A 288 23.65 -10.27 20.01
N ALA A 289 24.13 -9.06 20.31
CA ALA A 289 24.22 -8.56 21.67
C ALA A 289 22.83 -8.41 22.30
N PHE A 290 21.87 -7.85 21.57
CA PHE A 290 20.47 -7.75 21.99
C PHE A 290 19.87 -9.13 22.27
N SER A 291 20.05 -10.09 21.36
CA SER A 291 19.54 -11.45 21.53
C SER A 291 20.11 -12.12 22.78
N ARG A 292 21.43 -12.09 22.98
CA ARG A 292 22.09 -12.64 24.17
C ARG A 292 21.61 -11.97 25.47
N MET A 293 21.43 -10.65 25.45
CA MET A 293 20.91 -9.89 26.59
C MET A 293 19.48 -10.32 26.93
N MET A 294 18.61 -10.46 25.93
CA MET A 294 17.19 -10.79 26.12
C MET A 294 16.96 -12.26 26.54
N GLN A 295 17.86 -13.17 26.17
CA GLN A 295 17.78 -14.60 26.55
C GLN A 295 18.16 -14.86 28.01
N SER A 296 18.82 -13.92 28.69
CA SER A 296 19.27 -14.07 30.07
C SER A 296 18.58 -13.06 30.98
N ARG A 297 17.79 -13.57 31.94
CA ARG A 297 17.13 -12.73 32.95
C ARG A 297 18.12 -11.83 33.71
N ALA A 298 19.26 -12.40 34.13
CA ALA A 298 20.27 -11.67 34.89
C ALA A 298 20.89 -10.53 34.06
N SER A 299 21.21 -10.82 32.80
CA SER A 299 21.78 -9.84 31.87
C SER A 299 20.78 -8.73 31.57
N TYR A 300 19.52 -9.07 31.32
CA TYR A 300 18.44 -8.10 31.12
C TYR A 300 18.22 -7.20 32.34
N GLU A 301 18.17 -7.76 33.56
CA GLU A 301 17.99 -6.97 34.79
C GLU A 301 19.20 -6.04 35.03
N ALA A 302 20.42 -6.52 34.81
CA ALA A 302 21.65 -5.73 34.94
C ALA A 302 21.72 -4.60 33.90
N ALA A 303 21.49 -4.92 32.63
CA ALA A 303 21.48 -3.94 31.54
C ALA A 303 20.40 -2.87 31.74
N GLY A 304 19.20 -3.26 32.19
CA GLY A 304 18.14 -2.32 32.53
C GLY A 304 18.50 -1.39 33.70
N GLY A 305 19.18 -1.92 34.73
CA GLY A 305 19.68 -1.12 35.85
C GLY A 305 20.75 -0.11 35.43
N LEU A 306 21.74 -0.55 34.66
CA LEU A 306 22.79 0.31 34.10
C LEU A 306 22.22 1.37 33.15
N GLY A 307 21.28 0.98 32.28
CA GLY A 307 20.58 1.89 31.37
C GLY A 307 19.78 2.94 32.12
N SER A 308 19.11 2.57 33.22
CA SER A 308 18.41 3.52 34.09
C SER A 308 19.37 4.53 34.73
N LEU A 309 20.46 4.08 35.31
CA LEU A 309 21.47 4.95 35.91
C LEU A 309 22.08 5.92 34.87
N GLY A 310 22.49 5.39 33.72
CA GLY A 310 23.10 6.18 32.65
C GLY A 310 22.16 7.22 32.04
N SER A 311 20.91 6.82 31.73
CA SER A 311 19.92 7.75 31.15
C SER A 311 19.50 8.85 32.14
N ASN A 312 19.37 8.55 33.44
CA ASN A 312 19.06 9.55 34.46
C ASN A 312 20.24 10.52 34.70
N LEU A 313 21.49 10.04 34.60
CA LEU A 313 22.67 10.90 34.67
C LEU A 313 22.70 11.87 33.49
N LEU A 314 22.56 11.35 32.26
CA LEU A 314 22.53 12.16 31.05
C LEU A 314 21.39 13.19 31.08
N ALA A 315 20.18 12.77 31.46
CA ALA A 315 19.04 13.67 31.61
C ALA A 315 19.29 14.74 32.69
N GLY A 316 19.91 14.37 33.82
CA GLY A 316 20.29 15.32 34.87
C GLY A 316 21.23 16.42 34.38
N LEU A 317 22.16 16.08 33.48
CA LEU A 317 23.08 17.03 32.85
C LEU A 317 22.42 17.91 31.77
N SER A 318 21.22 17.56 31.30
CA SER A 318 20.53 18.21 30.18
C SER A 318 19.16 18.82 30.54
N GLY A 319 18.90 19.00 31.85
CA GLY A 319 17.71 19.70 32.35
C GLY A 319 16.48 18.80 32.55
N GLY A 320 16.70 17.50 32.77
CA GLY A 320 15.66 16.51 33.10
C GLY A 320 15.23 15.61 31.94
N VAL A 321 15.71 15.88 30.72
CA VAL A 321 15.44 15.10 29.50
C VAL A 321 16.72 15.00 28.67
N ILE A 322 16.89 13.91 27.92
CA ILE A 322 18.08 13.71 27.08
C ILE A 322 17.86 14.41 25.73
N LYS A 323 18.63 15.47 25.48
CA LYS A 323 18.51 16.31 24.28
C LYS A 323 19.39 15.89 23.10
N SER A 324 20.41 15.08 23.36
CA SER A 324 21.30 14.57 22.32
C SER A 324 21.79 13.16 22.66
N LEU A 325 21.77 12.29 21.66
CA LEU A 325 22.35 10.96 21.72
C LEU A 325 23.40 10.79 20.63
N PRO A 326 24.48 10.02 20.86
CA PRO A 326 25.52 9.81 19.87
C PRO A 326 25.11 8.79 18.79
N GLY A 327 25.78 8.87 17.63
CA GLY A 327 25.66 7.87 16.56
C GLY A 327 24.27 7.83 15.91
N PRO A 328 23.76 6.64 15.52
CA PRO A 328 22.44 6.50 14.88
C PRO A 328 21.28 7.06 15.70
N LEU A 329 21.43 7.14 17.03
CA LEU A 329 20.42 7.67 17.93
C LEU A 329 20.30 9.21 17.86
N ALA A 330 21.30 9.90 17.28
CA ALA A 330 21.27 11.34 17.08
C ALA A 330 20.08 11.78 16.20
N ALA A 331 19.72 10.95 15.20
CA ALA A 331 18.57 11.20 14.32
C ALA A 331 17.23 11.20 15.06
N TRP A 332 17.12 10.49 16.19
CA TRP A 332 15.94 10.57 17.04
C TRP A 332 15.90 11.90 17.79
N THR A 333 17.03 12.28 18.40
CA THR A 333 17.16 13.51 19.19
C THR A 333 17.20 14.80 18.36
N SER A 334 17.28 14.70 17.03
CA SER A 334 17.16 15.88 16.15
C SER A 334 15.74 16.46 16.12
N SER A 335 14.73 15.64 16.44
CA SER A 335 13.32 16.01 16.37
C SER A 335 12.55 15.77 17.68
N ARG A 336 13.08 14.94 18.59
CA ARG A 336 12.39 14.55 19.84
C ARG A 336 13.34 14.44 21.03
N ASP A 337 12.95 15.03 22.16
CA ASP A 337 13.63 14.78 23.43
C ASP A 337 13.38 13.33 23.90
N PHE A 338 14.40 12.69 24.48
CA PHE A 338 14.28 11.33 24.99
C PHE A 338 14.12 11.33 26.52
N PRO A 339 13.01 10.76 27.07
CA PRO A 339 12.82 10.71 28.51
C PRO A 339 13.79 9.70 29.15
N PRO A 340 14.35 10.00 30.34
CA PRO A 340 15.17 9.02 31.05
C PRO A 340 14.35 7.78 31.41
N LEU A 341 15.01 6.62 31.46
CA LEU A 341 14.36 5.39 31.91
C LEU A 341 13.94 5.52 33.38
N ALA A 342 12.89 4.80 33.77
CA ALA A 342 12.41 4.85 35.15
C ALA A 342 13.50 4.42 36.16
N LYS A 343 13.68 5.20 37.24
CA LYS A 343 14.66 4.93 38.32
C LYS A 343 14.46 3.57 39.00
N ARG A 344 13.21 3.09 39.05
CA ARG A 344 12.86 1.76 39.57
C ARG A 344 12.14 0.97 38.49
N SER A 345 12.64 -0.22 38.17
CA SER A 345 11.99 -1.13 37.24
C SER A 345 10.65 -1.63 37.78
N PHE A 346 9.72 -1.99 36.88
CA PHE A 346 8.44 -2.58 37.27
C PHE A 346 8.63 -3.81 38.18
N ARG A 347 9.63 -4.66 37.90
CA ARG A 347 9.96 -5.84 38.73
C ARG A 347 10.36 -5.47 40.14
N ALA A 348 11.17 -4.41 40.32
CA ALA A 348 11.55 -3.91 41.64
C ALA A 348 10.32 -3.39 42.40
N GLN A 349 9.51 -2.55 41.75
CA GLN A 349 8.27 -2.03 42.32
C GLN A 349 7.29 -3.16 42.69
N TRP A 350 7.17 -4.18 41.83
CA TRP A 350 6.30 -5.33 42.07
C TRP A 350 6.76 -6.17 43.27
N ARG A 351 8.06 -6.47 43.37
CA ARG A 351 8.63 -7.19 44.53
C ARG A 351 8.40 -6.44 45.84
N GLU A 352 8.57 -5.13 45.83
CA GLU A 352 8.32 -4.26 46.99
C GLU A 352 6.84 -4.27 47.39
N ARG A 353 5.92 -4.13 46.42
CA ARG A 353 4.47 -4.23 46.66
C ARG A 353 4.05 -5.59 47.21
N MET A 354 4.64 -6.67 46.70
CA MET A 354 4.34 -8.03 47.18
C MET A 354 4.84 -8.27 48.61
N LYS A 355 5.95 -7.66 49.04
CA LYS A 355 6.40 -7.69 50.44
C LYS A 355 5.44 -6.96 51.39
N GLY A 356 4.70 -5.96 50.87
CA GLY A 356 3.71 -5.19 51.63
C GLY A 356 2.30 -5.80 51.68
N ARG A 357 2.03 -6.87 50.93
CA ARG A 357 0.75 -7.58 51.00
C ARG A 357 0.73 -8.49 52.24
N LYS A 358 -0.10 -8.14 53.23
CA LYS A 358 -0.52 -9.11 54.25
C LYS A 358 -1.30 -10.22 53.53
N VAL A 359 -0.82 -11.46 53.62
CA VAL A 359 -1.63 -12.63 53.29
C VAL A 359 -2.76 -12.65 54.31
N ILE A 360 -4.00 -12.45 53.88
CA ILE A 360 -5.16 -12.76 54.72
C ILE A 360 -5.19 -14.29 54.77
N GLY A 361 -4.57 -14.84 55.81
CA GLY A 361 -4.61 -16.27 56.08
C GLY A 361 -6.00 -16.67 56.54
N GLU A 362 -6.43 -17.83 56.05
CA GLU A 362 -7.60 -18.61 56.45
C GLU A 362 -7.80 -18.56 57.99
N GLU A 363 -8.82 -17.83 58.44
CA GLU A 363 -9.31 -17.98 59.80
C GLU A 363 -10.17 -19.26 59.88
N GLN A 364 -9.63 -20.23 60.61
CA GLN A 364 -10.32 -21.04 61.62
C GLN A 364 -11.53 -21.88 61.18
N ASN A 365 -11.26 -23.17 60.89
CA ASN A 365 -12.16 -24.26 61.28
C ASN A 365 -11.34 -25.28 62.08
N ALA A 366 -11.37 -25.15 63.39
CA ALA A 366 -11.00 -26.18 64.36
C ALA A 366 -12.22 -26.49 65.22
#